data_AF-A0A962Q866-F1
#
_entry.id   AF-A0A962Q866-F1
#
_cell.length_a   1.000
_cell.length_b   1.000
_cell.length_c   1.000
_cell.angle_alpha   90.00
_cell.angle_beta   90.00
_cell.angle_gamma   90.00
#
_symmetry.space_group_name_H-M   'P 1'
#
loop_
_entity.id
_entity.type
_entity.pdbx_description
1 polymer ?
#
loop_
_entity_poly.entity_id
_entity_poly.type
_entity_poly.pdbx_seq_one_letter_code
_entity_poly.pdbx_strand_id
1 'polypeptide(L)' 'MSSALTVRLSDKIVHEVDIKAKKLRISRSEYIRKSIELMNKGMNQQEKKAKLIHASKKVRAESMVVNSEFAQIEHDPKI' A
#
# COMPACT_ATOMS: atom_id res chain seq x y z
N MET A 1 -20.19 -4.43 14.86
CA MET A 1 -21.07 -5.51 14.39
C MET A 1 -20.21 -6.57 13.72
N SER A 2 -20.45 -7.85 13.96
CA SER A 2 -19.81 -8.96 13.23
C SER A 2 -20.77 -9.49 12.18
N SER A 3 -20.31 -9.60 10.94
CA SER A 3 -21.06 -10.18 9.82
C SER A 3 -20.37 -11.46 9.36
N ALA A 4 -21.15 -12.47 8.98
CA ALA A 4 -20.64 -13.72 8.44
C ALA A 4 -20.52 -13.61 6.92
N LEU A 5 -19.46 -14.19 6.36
CA LEU A 5 -19.26 -14.32 4.92
C LEU A 5 -18.91 -15.77 4.59
N THR A 6 -19.42 -16.27 3.47
CA THR A 6 -19.11 -17.60 2.94
C THR A 6 -18.29 -17.44 1.68
N VAL A 7 -17.13 -18.08 1.61
CA VAL A 7 -16.23 -18.05 0.45
C VAL A 7 -15.86 -19.48 0.07
N ARG A 8 -15.88 -19.78 -1.22
CA ARG A 8 -15.36 -21.04 -1.77
C ARG A 8 -13.88 -20.86 -2.08
N LEU A 9 -13.06 -21.74 -1.52
CA LEU A 9 -11.62 -21.79 -1.72
C LEU A 9 -11.26 -23.16 -2.29
N SER A 10 -10.15 -23.26 -3.01
CA SER A 10 -9.65 -24.57 -3.42
C SER A 10 -9.18 -25.38 -2.21
N ASP A 11 -9.27 -26.70 -2.30
CA ASP A 11 -8.89 -27.61 -1.22
C ASP A 11 -7.45 -27.40 -0.77
N LYS A 12 -6.55 -27.09 -1.72
CA LYS A 12 -5.16 -26.74 -1.44
C LYS A 12 -5.05 -25.55 -0.47
N ILE A 13 -5.83 -24.49 -0.69
CA ILE A 13 -5.80 -23.30 0.16
C ILE A 13 -6.38 -23.62 1.53
N VAL A 14 -7.48 -24.37 1.60
CA VAL A 14 -8.07 -24.79 2.88
C VAL A 14 -7.08 -25.61 3.69
N HIS A 15 -6.36 -26.53 3.06
CA HIS A 15 -5.33 -27.34 3.70
C HIS A 15 -4.16 -26.49 4.21
N GLU A 16 -3.68 -25.53 3.42
CA GLU A 16 -2.64 -24.61 3.86
C GLU A 16 -3.08 -23.75 5.06
N VAL A 17 -4.32 -23.27 5.04
CA VAL A 17 -4.92 -22.52 6.14
C VAL A 17 -4.89 -23.36 7.41
N ASP A 18 -5.26 -24.64 7.34
CA ASP A 18 -5.27 -25.55 8.48
C ASP A 18 -3.88 -25.77 9.07
N ILE A 19 -2.88 -26.02 8.21
CA ILE A 19 -1.49 -26.18 8.64
C ILE A 19 -1.00 -24.92 9.35
N LYS A 20 -1.24 -23.75 8.76
CA LYS A 20 -0.74 -22.47 9.29
C LYS A 20 -1.47 -22.07 10.57
N ALA A 21 -2.78 -22.27 10.64
CA ALA A 21 -3.57 -22.05 11.85
C ALA A 21 -3.10 -22.95 13.00
N LYS A 22 -2.89 -24.25 12.73
CA LYS A 22 -2.34 -25.21 13.70
C LYS A 22 -0.95 -24.81 14.19
N LYS A 23 -0.05 -24.40 13.28
CA LYS A 23 1.30 -23.93 13.62
C LYS A 23 1.26 -22.71 14.54
N LEU A 24 0.31 -21.81 14.33
CA LEU A 24 0.11 -20.61 15.13
C LEU A 24 -0.75 -20.82 16.39
N ARG A 25 -1.27 -22.05 16.60
CA ARG A 25 -2.17 -22.40 17.72
C ARG A 25 -3.40 -21.50 17.81
N ILE A 26 -3.99 -21.15 16.66
CA ILE A 26 -5.23 -20.37 16.57
C ILE A 26 -6.28 -21.13 15.76
N SER A 27 -7.54 -20.70 15.84
CA SER A 27 -8.61 -21.29 15.03
C SER A 27 -8.44 -20.96 13.55
N ARG A 28 -9.04 -21.79 12.69
CA ARG A 28 -9.11 -21.56 11.24
C ARG A 28 -9.71 -20.19 10.91
N SER A 29 -10.82 -19.85 11.56
CA SER A 29 -11.51 -18.57 11.35
C SER A 29 -10.66 -17.38 11.78
N GLU A 30 -9.93 -17.51 12.87
CA GLU A 30 -9.02 -16.45 13.34
C GLU A 30 -7.83 -16.27 12.40
N TYR A 31 -7.26 -17.37 11.90
CA TYR A 31 -6.20 -17.30 10.90
C TYR A 31 -6.66 -16.58 9.62
N ILE A 32 -7.85 -16.92 9.12
CA ILE A 32 -8.43 -16.27 7.94
C ILE A 32 -8.68 -14.78 8.22
N ARG A 33 -9.26 -14.43 9.37
CA ARG A 33 -9.49 -13.04 9.78
C ARG A 33 -8.20 -12.23 9.77
N LYS A 34 -7.17 -12.70 10.47
CA LYS A 34 -5.86 -12.02 10.53
C LYS A 34 -5.21 -11.90 9.16
N SER A 35 -5.35 -12.92 8.32
CA SER A 35 -4.81 -12.89 6.96
C SER A 35 -5.45 -11.79 6.12
N ILE A 36 -6.77 -11.62 6.21
CA ILE A 36 -7.50 -10.55 5.51
C ILE A 36 -7.10 -9.18 6.07
N GLU A 37 -7.01 -9.02 7.39
CA GLU A 37 -6.58 -7.75 8.02
C GLU A 37 -5.18 -7.34 7.57
N LEU A 38 -4.24 -8.28 7.54
CA LEU A 38 -2.87 -8.05 7.07
C LEU A 38 -2.83 -7.69 5.58
N MET A 39 -3.60 -8.39 4.75
CA MET A 39 -3.71 -8.09 3.32
C MET A 39 -4.23 -6.66 3.09
N ASN A 40 -5.33 -6.30 3.76
CA ASN A 40 -5.93 -4.97 3.65
C ASN A 40 -4.97 -3.86 4.11
N LYS A 41 -4.27 -4.07 5.21
CA LYS A 41 -3.26 -3.13 5.69
C LYS A 41 -2.13 -2.96 4.66
N GLY A 42 -1.67 -4.05 4.06
CA GLY A 42 -0.65 -4.03 3.01
C GLY A 42 -1.12 -3.26 1.76
N MET A 43 -2.33 -3.54 1.28
CA MET A 43 -2.93 -2.83 0.14
C MET A 43 -3.06 -1.33 0.40
N ASN A 44 -3.60 -0.94 1.55
CA ASN A 44 -3.74 0.48 1.90
C ASN A 44 -2.40 1.21 1.95
N GLN A 45 -1.34 0.55 2.45
CA GLN A 45 0.01 1.12 2.45
C GLN A 45 0.56 1.29 1.02
N GLN A 46 0.32 0.32 0.14
CA GLN A 46 0.75 0.40 -1.26
C GLN A 46 0.02 1.53 -2.00
N GLU A 47 -1.29 1.66 -1.83
CA GLU A 47 -2.06 2.75 -2.42
C GLU A 47 -1.60 4.12 -1.92
N LYS A 48 -1.38 4.26 -0.61
CA LYS A 48 -0.86 5.50 -0.02
C LYS A 48 0.51 5.86 -0.59
N LYS A 49 1.41 4.87 -0.72
CA LYS A 49 2.73 5.07 -1.34
C LYS A 49 2.60 5.50 -2.81
N ALA A 50 1.72 4.87 -3.58
CA ALA A 50 1.48 5.23 -4.97
C ALA A 50 0.98 6.67 -5.12
N LYS A 51 0.02 7.09 -4.27
CA LYS A 51 -0.49 8.47 -4.23
C LYS A 51 0.60 9.49 -3.89
N LEU A 52 1.46 9.19 -2.90
CA LEU A 52 2.58 10.07 -2.53
C LEU A 52 3.60 10.22 -3.67
N ILE A 53 3.95 9.12 -4.34
CA ILE A 53 4.87 9.16 -5.49
C ILE A 53 4.26 9.99 -6.63
N HIS A 54 2.97 9.81 -6.91
CA HIS A 54 2.29 10.58 -7.94
C HIS A 54 2.29 12.09 -7.61
N ALA A 55 1.92 12.45 -6.39
CA ALA A 55 1.94 13.84 -5.93
C ALA A 55 3.35 14.45 -5.99
N SER A 56 4.38 13.72 -5.53
CA SER A 56 5.77 14.17 -5.58
C SER A 56 6.25 14.42 -7.01
N LYS A 57 5.89 13.55 -7.97
CA LYS A 57 6.21 13.76 -9.39
C LYS A 57 5.53 15.01 -9.95
N LYS A 58 4.26 15.24 -9.61
CA LYS A 58 3.52 16.43 -10.03
C LYS A 58 4.18 17.70 -9.50
N VAL A 59 4.45 17.75 -8.20
CA VAL A 59 5.15 18.89 -7.57
C VAL A 59 6.51 19.12 -8.20
N ARG A 60 7.31 18.05 -8.44
CA ARG A 60 8.62 18.20 -9.10
C ARG A 60 8.51 18.81 -10.50
N ALA A 61 7.52 18.41 -11.29
CA ALA A 61 7.30 18.97 -12.61
C ALA A 61 6.96 20.47 -12.54
N GLU A 62 6.04 20.84 -11.65
CA GLU A 62 5.63 22.24 -11.44
C GLU A 62 6.79 23.08 -10.88
N SER A 63 7.56 22.57 -9.91
CA SER A 63 8.72 23.25 -9.36
C SER A 63 9.84 23.45 -10.39
N MET A 64 10.04 22.52 -11.34
CA MET A 64 11.04 22.72 -12.39
C MET A 64 10.65 23.84 -13.36
N VAL A 65 9.34 24.00 -13.65
CA VAL A 65 8.84 25.13 -14.45
C VAL A 65 9.13 26.44 -13.72
N VAL A 66 8.72 26.55 -12.46
CA VAL A 66 8.97 27.75 -11.65
C VAL A 66 10.47 28.03 -11.54
N ASN A 67 11.30 27.04 -11.21
CA ASN A 67 12.74 27.23 -11.12
C ASN A 67 13.37 27.69 -12.44
N SER A 68 12.84 27.25 -13.60
CA SER A 68 13.31 27.72 -14.89
C SER A 68 12.91 29.17 -15.19
N GLU A 69 11.76 29.62 -14.69
CA GLU A 69 11.32 31.03 -14.76
C GLU A 69 12.20 31.91 -13.87
N PHE A 70 12.51 31.46 -12.65
CA PHE A 70 13.41 32.18 -11.74
C PHE A 70 14.86 32.22 -12.25
N ALA A 71 15.36 31.16 -12.88
CA ALA A 71 16.71 31.14 -13.47
C ALA A 71 16.90 32.19 -14.58
N GLN A 72 15.82 32.67 -15.21
CA GLN A 72 15.88 33.76 -16.18
C GLN A 72 15.97 35.15 -15.52
N ILE A 73 15.56 35.26 -14.26
CA ILE A 73 15.55 36.50 -13.48
C ILE A 73 16.85 36.65 -12.68
N GLU A 74 17.38 35.54 -12.15
CA GLU A 74 18.69 35.49 -11.50
C GLU A 74 19.83 35.55 -12.53
N HIS A 75 20.01 36.72 -13.13
CA HIS A 75 21.29 37.09 -13.74
C HIS A 75 22.25 37.41 -12.60
N ASP A 76 23.00 36.41 -12.13
CA ASP A 76 24.04 36.59 -11.12
C ASP A 76 25.21 37.38 -11.75
N PRO A 77 25.42 38.67 -11.40
CA PRO A 77 26.57 39.41 -11.89
C PRO A 77 27.79 38.83 -11.19
N LYS A 78 28.65 38.14 -11.96
CA LYS A 78 29.96 37.72 -11.46
C LYS A 78 30.74 38.98 -11.06
N ILE A 79 30.90 39.17 -9.75
CA ILE A 79 31.77 40.19 -9.14
C ILE A 79 33.23 39.82 -9.43
#